data_AF-A0A9D5PFY8-F1
#
_entry.id   AF-A0A9D5PFY8-F1
#
_cell.length_a   1.000
_cell.length_b   1.000
_cell.length_c   1.000
_cell.angle_alpha   90.00
_cell.angle_beta   90.00
_cell.angle_gamma   90.00
#
_symmetry.space_group_name_H-M   'P 1'
#
loop_
_entity.id
_entity.type
_entity.pdbx_description
1 polymer ?
#
loop_
_entity_poly.entity_id
_entity_poly.type
_entity_poly.pdbx_seq_one_letter_code
_entity_poly.pdbx_strand_id
1 'polypeptide(L)'
;MKYLFLDSNIWLSLYHFSSDDLEQFAKLKDLLKTKDITLMIPRQVRDEVWRNRDNKLFDCMKEFDRIKFNLPVFCKNYDEYAVFDEKLSDLNKLISAWKGKIEGDINQLTLPADSVIRSFFTEENLISCTEFVAEAQIRFTLGNPPGKDGKFGDAINWTCLLKTIPMGEDLYFVSADKDYVSPFAKDKFSVFLRREWEISKKSNIHFFKNLQSFLFAHVKEIKLLQEEEKNNIIRSLAASRSYSSTHAIVEKLSKIVSWSDDQIDELCSIVWENSQVGDIFEDDDIIAFYRKLVSKCTIKTESIDAVRGKIEAARDDDEIDLS
;
A
#
# COMPACT_ATOMS: atom_id res chain seq x y z
N MET A 1 20.91 -8.94 -1.47
CA MET A 1 19.54 -8.66 -1.95
C MET A 1 18.57 -9.14 -0.88
N LYS A 2 17.49 -8.41 -0.54
CA LYS A 2 16.54 -8.87 0.48
C LYS A 2 15.40 -9.64 -0.19
N TYR A 3 15.18 -10.90 0.18
CA TYR A 3 14.06 -11.68 -0.36
C TYR A 3 12.88 -11.64 0.59
N LEU A 4 11.76 -11.07 0.16
CA LEU A 4 10.54 -10.94 0.95
C LEU A 4 9.53 -11.99 0.55
N PHE A 5 9.01 -12.75 1.50
CA PHE A 5 7.86 -13.64 1.31
C PHE A 5 6.68 -13.16 2.14
N LEU A 6 5.52 -13.05 1.50
CA LEU A 6 4.24 -12.76 2.15
C LEU A 6 3.35 -13.99 2.01
N ASP A 7 2.94 -14.53 3.16
CA ASP A 7 2.04 -15.68 3.23
C ASP A 7 0.61 -15.32 2.79
N SER A 8 -0.15 -16.30 2.33
CA SER A 8 -1.53 -16.18 1.84
C SER A 8 -2.44 -15.46 2.83
N ASN A 9 -2.24 -15.68 4.13
CA ASN A 9 -3.02 -15.06 5.18
C ASN A 9 -2.83 -13.52 5.26
N ILE A 10 -1.66 -13.02 4.86
CA ILE A 10 -1.34 -11.58 4.83
C ILE A 10 -2.03 -10.93 3.62
N TRP A 11 -2.07 -11.61 2.48
CA TRP A 11 -2.84 -11.12 1.33
C TRP A 11 -4.35 -11.12 1.62
N LEU A 12 -4.86 -12.17 2.25
CA LEU A 12 -6.28 -12.29 2.61
C LEU A 12 -6.72 -11.28 3.67
N SER A 13 -5.80 -10.66 4.43
CA SER A 13 -6.18 -9.61 5.38
C SER A 13 -6.64 -8.33 4.70
N LEU A 14 -6.26 -8.09 3.43
CA LEU A 14 -6.76 -6.95 2.64
C LEU A 14 -8.29 -6.91 2.53
N TYR A 15 -8.94 -8.08 2.55
CA TYR A 15 -10.40 -8.18 2.48
C TYR A 15 -11.11 -7.85 3.79
N HIS A 16 -10.39 -7.65 4.89
CA HIS A 16 -10.96 -7.09 6.13
C HIS A 16 -11.12 -5.55 6.07
N PHE A 17 -10.72 -4.91 4.97
CA PHE A 17 -10.98 -3.51 4.62
C PHE A 17 -10.66 -2.47 5.72
N SER A 18 -9.53 -2.60 6.42
CA SER A 18 -9.00 -1.42 7.12
C SER A 18 -8.35 -0.49 6.09
N SER A 19 -8.54 0.83 6.23
CA SER A 19 -7.82 1.84 5.43
C SER A 19 -6.30 1.65 5.52
N ASP A 20 -5.86 1.17 6.67
CA ASP A 20 -4.46 1.00 7.04
C ASP A 20 -3.81 -0.15 6.26
N ASP A 21 -4.54 -1.20 5.91
CA ASP A 21 -4.00 -2.33 5.13
C ASP A 21 -3.69 -1.89 3.69
N LEU A 22 -4.62 -1.18 3.03
CA LEU A 22 -4.38 -0.68 1.66
C LEU A 22 -3.17 0.27 1.60
N GLU A 23 -3.01 1.14 2.60
CA GLU A 23 -1.87 2.04 2.70
C GLU A 23 -0.55 1.27 2.91
N GLN A 24 -0.56 0.21 3.72
CA GLN A 24 0.62 -0.65 3.92
C GLN A 24 1.05 -1.32 2.61
N PHE A 25 0.13 -1.87 1.83
CA PHE A 25 0.46 -2.47 0.54
C PHE A 25 0.93 -1.43 -0.50
N ALA A 26 0.42 -0.21 -0.46
CA ALA A 26 0.96 0.89 -1.27
C ALA A 26 2.43 1.19 -0.91
N LYS A 27 2.74 1.34 0.39
CA LYS A 27 4.12 1.51 0.88
C LYS A 27 5.04 0.37 0.49
N LEU A 28 4.54 -0.87 0.54
CA LEU A 28 5.30 -2.03 0.07
C LEU A 28 5.63 -1.90 -1.42
N LYS A 29 4.68 -1.47 -2.24
CA LYS A 29 4.86 -1.29 -3.68
C LYS A 29 5.96 -0.27 -3.98
N ASP A 30 6.01 0.81 -3.22
CA ASP A 30 7.08 1.79 -3.31
C ASP A 30 8.43 1.20 -2.90
N LEU A 31 8.45 0.43 -1.81
CA LEU A 31 9.66 -0.24 -1.32
C LEU A 31 10.29 -1.17 -2.37
N LEU A 32 9.47 -1.88 -3.15
CA LEU A 32 9.94 -2.77 -4.23
C LEU A 32 10.58 -2.02 -5.40
N LYS A 33 10.34 -0.69 -5.55
CA LYS A 33 10.98 0.11 -6.62
C LYS A 33 12.49 0.28 -6.41
N THR A 34 12.99 0.17 -5.17
CA THR A 34 14.44 0.30 -4.85
C THR A 34 15.30 -0.74 -5.54
N LYS A 35 14.71 -1.89 -5.91
CA LYS A 35 15.40 -3.11 -6.32
C LYS A 35 16.31 -3.72 -5.23
N ASP A 36 16.24 -3.26 -3.98
CA ASP A 36 16.94 -3.88 -2.85
C ASP A 36 16.14 -5.03 -2.24
N ILE A 37 14.82 -5.06 -2.51
CA ILE A 37 13.90 -6.09 -2.04
C ILE A 37 13.24 -6.78 -3.25
N THR A 38 13.37 -8.10 -3.30
CA THR A 38 12.68 -8.97 -4.25
C THR A 38 11.52 -9.66 -3.57
N LEU A 39 10.30 -9.38 -4.01
CA LEU A 39 9.10 -10.05 -3.52
C LEU A 39 8.97 -11.44 -4.16
N MET A 40 8.92 -12.48 -3.33
CA MET A 40 8.79 -13.87 -3.72
C MET A 40 7.34 -14.30 -3.62
N ILE A 41 6.69 -14.53 -4.77
CA ILE A 41 5.28 -14.95 -4.83
C ILE A 41 5.18 -16.34 -5.48
N PRO A 42 5.24 -17.43 -4.70
CA PRO A 42 4.91 -18.76 -5.20
C PRO A 42 3.52 -18.79 -5.82
N ARG A 43 3.34 -19.45 -6.97
CA ARG A 43 2.03 -19.65 -7.61
C ARG A 43 1.01 -20.29 -6.65
N GLN A 44 1.48 -21.12 -5.74
CA GLN A 44 0.66 -21.73 -4.69
C GLN A 44 0.03 -20.68 -3.74
N VAL A 45 0.74 -19.60 -3.37
CA VAL A 45 0.18 -18.49 -2.59
C VAL A 45 -0.95 -17.81 -3.36
N ARG A 46 -0.71 -17.49 -4.64
CA ARG A 46 -1.73 -16.89 -5.51
C ARG A 46 -3.01 -17.72 -5.54
N ASP A 47 -2.86 -19.03 -5.81
CA ASP A 47 -4.00 -19.93 -5.97
C ASP A 47 -4.74 -20.16 -4.64
N GLU A 48 -4.03 -20.09 -3.51
CA GLU A 48 -4.64 -20.14 -2.18
C GLU A 48 -5.45 -18.87 -1.87
N VAL A 49 -4.89 -17.68 -2.17
CA VAL A 49 -5.60 -16.40 -2.00
C VAL A 49 -6.90 -16.40 -2.81
N TRP A 50 -6.86 -16.81 -4.08
CA TRP A 50 -8.08 -16.87 -4.91
C TRP A 50 -9.10 -17.88 -4.39
N ARG A 51 -8.67 -19.06 -3.96
CA ARG A 51 -9.56 -20.10 -3.41
C ARG A 51 -10.25 -19.66 -2.12
N ASN A 52 -9.55 -18.88 -1.30
CA ASN A 52 -10.05 -18.46 0.00
C ASN A 52 -10.76 -17.09 -0.04
N ARG A 53 -10.63 -16.33 -1.15
CA ARG A 53 -11.24 -15.00 -1.33
C ARG A 53 -12.74 -14.99 -1.01
N ASP A 54 -13.51 -15.84 -1.67
CA ASP A 54 -14.98 -15.79 -1.56
C ASP A 54 -15.46 -16.17 -0.16
N ASN A 55 -14.82 -17.16 0.46
CA ASN A 55 -15.08 -17.53 1.85
C ASN A 55 -14.77 -16.35 2.79
N LYS A 56 -13.66 -15.66 2.56
CA LYS A 56 -13.24 -14.51 3.37
C LYS A 56 -14.24 -13.35 3.26
N LEU A 57 -14.63 -13.00 2.04
CA LEU A 57 -15.61 -11.95 1.77
C LEU A 57 -16.99 -12.32 2.32
N PHE A 58 -17.42 -13.58 2.17
CA PHE A 58 -18.66 -14.07 2.75
C PHE A 58 -18.69 -13.89 4.27
N ASP A 59 -17.59 -14.22 4.96
CA ASP A 59 -17.48 -14.01 6.41
C ASP A 59 -17.57 -12.52 6.79
N CYS A 60 -16.92 -11.62 6.04
CA CYS A 60 -17.04 -10.18 6.25
C CYS A 60 -18.48 -9.67 6.01
N MET A 61 -19.16 -10.19 4.99
CA MET A 61 -20.52 -9.77 4.63
C MET A 61 -21.58 -10.14 5.69
N LYS A 62 -21.32 -11.14 6.54
CA LYS A 62 -22.21 -11.52 7.67
C LYS A 62 -22.38 -10.38 8.68
N GLU A 63 -21.44 -9.43 8.76
CA GLU A 63 -21.57 -8.29 9.66
C GLU A 63 -22.77 -7.40 9.29
N PHE A 64 -23.17 -7.34 8.01
CA PHE A 64 -24.38 -6.63 7.58
C PHE A 64 -25.65 -7.24 8.18
N ASP A 65 -25.66 -8.56 8.44
CA ASP A 65 -26.85 -9.22 8.99
C ASP A 65 -27.05 -8.87 10.48
N ARG A 66 -26.00 -8.36 11.15
CA ARG A 66 -26.08 -7.84 12.53
C ARG A 66 -26.66 -6.43 12.59
N ILE A 67 -26.68 -5.70 11.47
CA ILE A 67 -27.24 -4.35 11.36
C ILE A 67 -28.75 -4.47 11.11
N LYS A 68 -29.48 -5.10 12.04
CA LYS A 68 -30.94 -5.18 12.04
C LYS A 68 -31.47 -4.54 13.31
N PHE A 69 -32.22 -3.46 13.15
CA PHE A 69 -32.92 -2.80 14.25
C PHE A 69 -34.38 -3.24 14.24
N ASN A 70 -34.81 -3.92 15.29
CA ASN A 70 -36.21 -4.27 15.49
C ASN A 70 -36.76 -3.46 16.66
N LEU A 71 -37.86 -2.75 16.42
CA LEU A 71 -38.55 -2.01 17.48
C LEU A 71 -39.58 -2.92 18.17
N PRO A 72 -39.69 -2.88 19.51
CA PRO A 72 -40.80 -3.50 20.22
C PRO A 72 -42.14 -2.96 19.74
N VAL A 73 -43.16 -3.82 19.69
CA VAL A 73 -44.48 -3.47 19.14
C VAL A 73 -45.15 -2.32 19.90
N PHE A 74 -44.93 -2.21 21.22
CA PHE A 74 -45.53 -1.18 22.05
C PHE A 74 -45.01 0.24 21.73
N CYS A 75 -43.86 0.37 21.06
CA CYS A 75 -43.31 1.67 20.65
C CYS A 75 -44.25 2.43 19.70
N LYS A 76 -45.18 1.73 19.03
CA LYS A 76 -46.21 2.32 18.16
C LYS A 76 -47.16 3.29 18.86
N ASN A 77 -47.21 3.26 20.20
CA ASN A 77 -48.10 4.11 20.99
C ASN A 77 -47.49 5.48 21.35
N TYR A 78 -46.27 5.77 20.88
CA TYR A 78 -45.57 7.03 21.13
C TYR A 78 -45.63 7.93 19.89
N ASP A 79 -45.77 9.24 20.10
CA ASP A 79 -45.92 10.23 19.04
C ASP A 79 -44.69 10.28 18.10
N GLU A 80 -43.50 9.99 18.65
CA GLU A 80 -42.24 9.99 17.91
C GLU A 80 -42.07 8.77 16.98
N TYR A 81 -42.90 7.73 17.14
CA TYR A 81 -42.75 6.45 16.43
C TYR A 81 -42.76 6.64 14.91
N ALA A 82 -43.70 7.42 14.38
CA ALA A 82 -43.87 7.57 12.94
C ALA A 82 -42.61 8.14 12.26
N VAL A 83 -42.02 9.18 12.86
CA VAL A 83 -40.79 9.83 12.34
C VAL A 83 -39.59 8.89 12.46
N PHE A 84 -39.50 8.13 13.56
CA PHE A 84 -38.40 7.20 13.75
C PHE A 84 -38.49 5.99 12.82
N ASP A 85 -39.67 5.40 12.65
CA ASP A 85 -39.93 4.26 11.76
C ASP A 85 -39.64 4.60 10.30
N GLU A 86 -40.01 5.80 9.86
CA GLU A 86 -39.67 6.32 8.53
C GLU A 86 -38.14 6.39 8.32
N LYS A 87 -37.43 7.04 9.25
CA LYS A 87 -35.96 7.13 9.19
C LYS A 87 -35.29 5.76 9.23
N LEU A 88 -35.83 4.83 10.02
CA LEU A 88 -35.31 3.47 10.10
C LEU A 88 -35.53 2.71 8.79
N SER A 89 -36.70 2.88 8.16
CA SER A 89 -37.01 2.32 6.85
C SER A 89 -36.04 2.83 5.78
N ASP A 90 -35.76 4.12 5.76
CA ASP A 90 -34.82 4.72 4.81
C ASP A 90 -33.38 4.28 5.04
N LEU A 91 -32.95 4.16 6.31
CA LEU A 91 -31.66 3.59 6.66
C LEU A 91 -31.54 2.15 6.13
N ASN A 92 -32.56 1.31 6.34
CA ASN A 92 -32.56 -0.07 5.85
C ASN A 92 -32.47 -0.14 4.31
N LYS A 93 -33.16 0.76 3.58
CA LYS A 93 -33.04 0.86 2.12
C LYS A 93 -31.62 1.23 1.69
N LEU A 94 -31.01 2.22 2.35
CA LEU A 94 -29.64 2.65 2.07
C LEU A 94 -28.63 1.53 2.31
N ILE A 95 -28.75 0.81 3.43
CA ILE A 95 -27.92 -0.35 3.75
C ILE A 95 -28.09 -1.43 2.68
N SER A 96 -29.33 -1.75 2.29
CA SER A 96 -29.60 -2.76 1.27
C SER A 96 -29.02 -2.38 -0.09
N ALA A 97 -29.14 -1.11 -0.51
CA ALA A 97 -28.58 -0.62 -1.75
C ALA A 97 -27.04 -0.68 -1.73
N TRP A 98 -26.42 -0.28 -0.61
CA TRP A 98 -24.97 -0.34 -0.45
C TRP A 98 -24.44 -1.78 -0.44
N LYS A 99 -25.12 -2.69 0.27
CA LYS A 99 -24.83 -4.13 0.26
C LYS A 99 -24.88 -4.68 -1.17
N GLY A 100 -25.94 -4.36 -1.92
CA GLY A 100 -26.08 -4.78 -3.31
C GLY A 100 -24.97 -4.25 -4.23
N LYS A 101 -24.50 -3.01 -4.01
CA LYS A 101 -23.34 -2.47 -4.73
C LYS A 101 -22.06 -3.27 -4.43
N ILE A 102 -21.79 -3.54 -3.15
CA ILE A 102 -20.61 -4.31 -2.72
C ILE A 102 -20.67 -5.73 -3.28
N GLU A 103 -21.84 -6.38 -3.26
CA GLU A 103 -22.03 -7.71 -3.88
C GLU A 103 -21.78 -7.66 -5.40
N GLY A 104 -22.20 -6.59 -6.07
CA GLY A 104 -21.83 -6.32 -7.46
C GLY A 104 -20.31 -6.27 -7.65
N ASP A 105 -19.61 -5.50 -6.82
CA ASP A 105 -18.15 -5.38 -6.88
C ASP A 105 -17.44 -6.71 -6.56
N ILE A 106 -17.96 -7.51 -5.62
CA ILE A 106 -17.46 -8.84 -5.30
C ILE A 106 -17.53 -9.76 -6.53
N ASN A 107 -18.69 -9.81 -7.19
CA ASN A 107 -18.95 -10.69 -8.34
C ASN A 107 -18.17 -10.27 -9.59
N GLN A 108 -17.98 -8.96 -9.78
CA GLN A 108 -17.18 -8.41 -10.89
C GLN A 108 -15.69 -8.44 -10.60
N LEU A 109 -15.28 -8.86 -9.39
CA LEU A 109 -13.90 -8.81 -8.91
C LEU A 109 -13.34 -7.38 -9.00
N THR A 110 -14.09 -6.34 -8.65
CA THR A 110 -13.68 -4.92 -8.80
C THR A 110 -13.40 -4.23 -7.47
N LEU A 111 -13.34 -4.98 -6.37
CA LEU A 111 -13.02 -4.40 -5.06
C LEU A 111 -11.63 -3.75 -5.07
N PRO A 112 -11.41 -2.69 -4.27
CA PRO A 112 -10.09 -2.08 -4.12
C PRO A 112 -8.99 -3.10 -3.78
N ALA A 113 -9.28 -4.05 -2.89
CA ALA A 113 -8.39 -5.15 -2.53
C ALA A 113 -8.05 -6.05 -3.75
N ASP A 114 -9.02 -6.36 -4.61
CA ASP A 114 -8.79 -7.16 -5.82
C ASP A 114 -7.85 -6.44 -6.80
N SER A 115 -7.99 -5.13 -6.93
CA SER A 115 -7.11 -4.30 -7.76
C SER A 115 -5.67 -4.33 -7.24
N VAL A 116 -5.49 -4.16 -5.92
CA VAL A 116 -4.17 -4.22 -5.29
C VAL A 116 -3.53 -5.60 -5.48
N ILE A 117 -4.23 -6.69 -5.12
CA ILE A 117 -3.70 -8.05 -5.23
C ILE A 117 -3.28 -8.38 -6.67
N ARG A 118 -4.12 -8.08 -7.66
CA ARG A 118 -3.79 -8.31 -9.09
C ARG A 118 -2.56 -7.53 -9.54
N SER A 119 -2.33 -6.36 -8.98
CA SER A 119 -1.16 -5.56 -9.33
C SER A 119 0.17 -6.14 -8.83
N PHE A 120 0.15 -7.07 -7.86
CA PHE A 120 1.32 -7.83 -7.42
C PHE A 120 1.41 -9.18 -8.13
N PHE A 121 0.29 -9.87 -8.34
CA PHE A 121 0.22 -11.24 -8.90
C PHE A 121 0.29 -11.26 -10.43
N THR A 122 1.23 -10.52 -11.02
CA THR A 122 1.55 -10.57 -12.44
C THR A 122 2.38 -11.81 -12.76
N GLU A 123 2.27 -12.36 -13.97
CA GLU A 123 3.01 -13.58 -14.34
C GLU A 123 4.54 -13.44 -14.20
N GLU A 124 5.07 -12.23 -14.39
CA GLU A 124 6.49 -11.91 -14.19
C GLU A 124 6.96 -12.02 -12.73
N ASN A 125 6.06 -11.76 -11.78
CA ASN A 125 6.36 -11.80 -10.35
C ASN A 125 6.12 -13.19 -9.72
N LEU A 126 5.48 -14.10 -10.46
CA LEU A 126 5.10 -15.42 -9.95
C LEU A 126 6.23 -16.43 -10.12
N ILE A 127 6.48 -17.18 -9.06
CA ILE A 127 7.43 -18.29 -9.06
C ILE A 127 6.67 -19.58 -9.34
N SER A 128 7.12 -20.35 -10.34
CA SER A 128 6.57 -21.68 -10.60
C SER A 128 6.81 -22.61 -9.42
N CYS A 129 5.78 -23.37 -9.03
CA CYS A 129 5.87 -24.31 -7.92
C CYS A 129 5.71 -25.77 -8.35
N THR A 130 5.31 -26.03 -9.60
CA THR A 130 4.96 -27.37 -10.08
C THR A 130 6.10 -28.37 -9.96
N GLU A 131 7.32 -27.88 -10.15
CA GLU A 131 8.56 -28.66 -10.08
C GLU A 131 8.87 -29.13 -8.65
N PHE A 132 8.35 -28.43 -7.64
CA PHE A 132 8.65 -28.68 -6.23
C PHE A 132 7.56 -29.48 -5.50
N VAL A 133 6.47 -29.84 -6.18
CA VAL A 133 5.32 -30.54 -5.58
C VAL A 133 5.71 -31.91 -5.03
N ALA A 134 6.49 -32.69 -5.79
CA ALA A 134 6.92 -34.02 -5.35
C ALA A 134 7.79 -33.96 -4.09
N GLU A 135 8.72 -33.00 -4.04
CA GLU A 135 9.57 -32.78 -2.86
C GLU A 135 8.74 -32.33 -1.64
N ALA A 136 7.75 -31.45 -1.85
CA ALA A 136 6.83 -31.02 -0.80
C ALA A 136 5.98 -32.18 -0.26
N GLN A 137 5.54 -33.09 -1.12
CA GLN A 137 4.82 -34.31 -0.72
C GLN A 137 5.69 -35.26 0.10
N ILE A 138 6.94 -35.47 -0.31
CA ILE A 138 7.92 -36.28 0.43
C ILE A 138 8.16 -35.67 1.81
N ARG A 139 8.42 -34.35 1.87
CA ARG A 139 8.61 -33.60 3.11
C ARG A 139 7.46 -33.83 4.09
N PHE A 140 6.23 -33.67 3.62
CA PHE A 140 5.04 -33.88 4.42
C PHE A 140 4.93 -35.34 4.90
N THR A 141 5.19 -36.30 4.02
CA THR A 141 5.16 -37.73 4.34
C THR A 141 6.18 -38.11 5.42
N LEU A 142 7.34 -37.46 5.43
CA LEU A 142 8.37 -37.63 6.47
C LEU A 142 8.00 -36.93 7.79
N GLY A 143 6.91 -36.18 7.85
CA GLY A 143 6.49 -35.42 9.04
C GLY A 143 7.29 -34.14 9.26
N ASN A 144 8.00 -33.64 8.24
CA ASN A 144 8.74 -32.39 8.34
C ASN A 144 7.77 -31.20 8.17
N PRO A 145 7.75 -30.22 9.10
CA PRO A 145 6.94 -29.00 8.94
C PRO A 145 7.42 -28.18 7.73
N PRO A 146 6.68 -27.20 7.19
CA PRO A 146 5.37 -26.73 7.64
C PRO A 146 4.23 -27.56 7.02
N GLY A 147 3.05 -27.45 7.63
CA GLY A 147 1.82 -28.12 7.21
C GLY A 147 1.28 -29.13 8.22
N LYS A 148 -0.05 -29.17 8.31
CA LYS A 148 -0.83 -30.14 9.11
C LYS A 148 -2.05 -30.63 8.32
N ASP A 149 -2.67 -31.70 8.81
CA ASP A 149 -4.01 -32.15 8.37
C ASP A 149 -4.16 -32.40 6.86
N GLY A 150 -3.10 -32.92 6.21
CA GLY A 150 -3.12 -33.27 4.78
C GLY A 150 -3.07 -32.08 3.83
N LYS A 151 -2.80 -30.87 4.33
CA LYS A 151 -2.62 -29.67 3.50
C LYS A 151 -1.16 -29.51 3.11
N PHE A 152 -0.88 -29.58 1.81
CA PHE A 152 0.47 -29.46 1.25
C PHE A 152 0.86 -28.02 0.88
N GLY A 153 -0.05 -27.05 0.97
CA GLY A 153 0.18 -25.68 0.49
C GLY A 153 1.42 -25.03 1.09
N ASP A 154 1.52 -25.06 2.42
CA ASP A 154 2.66 -24.51 3.15
C ASP A 154 3.98 -25.23 2.83
N ALA A 155 3.92 -26.55 2.68
CA ALA A 155 5.07 -27.36 2.30
C ALA A 155 5.56 -27.01 0.88
N ILE A 156 4.63 -26.76 -0.06
CA ILE A 156 4.95 -26.32 -1.43
C ILE A 156 5.57 -24.93 -1.39
N ASN A 157 4.96 -23.97 -0.69
CA ASN A 157 5.47 -22.61 -0.55
C ASN A 157 6.89 -22.62 0.01
N TRP A 158 7.10 -23.34 1.11
CA TRP A 158 8.40 -23.45 1.76
C TRP A 158 9.46 -24.10 0.88
N THR A 159 9.12 -25.23 0.23
CA THR A 159 10.04 -25.92 -0.70
C THR A 159 10.39 -25.01 -1.87
N CYS A 160 9.42 -24.27 -2.40
CA CYS A 160 9.65 -23.30 -3.48
C CYS A 160 10.65 -22.21 -3.06
N LEU A 161 10.50 -21.63 -1.87
CA LEU A 161 11.44 -20.63 -1.34
C LEU A 161 12.84 -21.23 -1.14
N LEU A 162 12.92 -22.43 -0.57
CA LEU A 162 14.17 -23.16 -0.37
C LEU A 162 14.89 -23.53 -1.67
N LYS A 163 14.19 -23.64 -2.81
CA LYS A 163 14.84 -23.97 -4.08
C LYS A 163 15.17 -22.74 -4.91
N THR A 164 14.36 -21.68 -4.81
CA THR A 164 14.45 -20.51 -5.69
C THR A 164 15.40 -19.45 -5.16
N ILE A 165 15.43 -19.21 -3.84
CA ILE A 165 16.26 -18.13 -3.28
C ILE A 165 17.75 -18.52 -3.35
N PRO A 166 18.67 -17.65 -3.81
CA PRO A 166 20.09 -17.95 -3.87
C PRO A 166 20.71 -18.26 -2.50
N MET A 167 21.80 -19.04 -2.50
CA MET A 167 22.59 -19.31 -1.29
C MET A 167 23.25 -18.02 -0.78
N GLY A 168 23.27 -17.83 0.53
CA GLY A 168 23.87 -16.67 1.21
C GLY A 168 22.94 -15.47 1.35
N GLU A 169 21.74 -15.51 0.76
CA GLU A 169 20.79 -14.39 0.81
C GLU A 169 19.73 -14.60 1.90
N ASP A 170 19.46 -13.55 2.67
CA ASP A 170 18.52 -13.58 3.80
C ASP A 170 17.06 -13.57 3.32
N LEU A 171 16.21 -14.28 4.07
CA LEU A 171 14.76 -14.36 3.84
C LEU A 171 14.01 -13.55 4.89
N TYR A 172 13.20 -12.60 4.43
CA TYR A 172 12.24 -11.84 5.23
C TYR A 172 10.87 -12.51 5.08
N PHE A 173 10.39 -13.15 6.13
CA PHE A 173 9.19 -13.98 6.11
C PHE A 173 8.07 -13.31 6.89
N VAL A 174 6.95 -13.00 6.22
CA VAL A 174 5.78 -12.37 6.86
C VAL A 174 4.60 -13.33 6.83
N SER A 175 4.17 -13.76 8.02
CA SER A 175 3.00 -14.63 8.19
C SER A 175 2.42 -14.48 9.59
N ALA A 176 1.09 -14.60 9.70
CA ALA A 176 0.43 -14.75 11.00
C ALA A 176 0.01 -16.20 11.27
N ASP A 177 0.35 -17.13 10.37
CA ASP A 177 0.05 -18.55 10.52
C ASP A 177 0.91 -19.17 11.61
N LYS A 178 0.29 -20.06 12.39
CA LYS A 178 0.92 -20.79 13.48
C LYS A 178 1.77 -21.95 12.97
N ASP A 179 1.60 -22.39 11.72
CA ASP A 179 2.36 -23.52 11.16
C ASP A 179 3.83 -23.17 10.90
N TYR A 180 4.16 -21.89 10.81
CA TYR A 180 5.54 -21.39 10.71
C TYR A 180 6.15 -20.99 12.06
N VAL A 181 5.38 -21.07 13.16
CA VAL A 181 5.73 -20.48 14.45
C VAL A 181 6.06 -21.55 15.49
N SER A 182 6.96 -21.22 16.42
CA SER A 182 7.30 -22.09 17.54
C SER A 182 6.10 -22.29 18.48
N PRO A 183 5.76 -23.55 18.86
CA PRO A 183 4.72 -23.83 19.85
C PRO A 183 4.99 -23.16 21.21
N PHE A 184 6.26 -22.95 21.56
CA PHE A 184 6.68 -22.36 22.84
C PHE A 184 6.75 -20.84 22.82
N ALA A 185 6.90 -20.23 21.64
CA ALA A 185 7.06 -18.78 21.50
C ALA A 185 6.32 -18.33 20.25
N LYS A 186 5.09 -17.83 20.46
CA LYS A 186 4.18 -17.42 19.37
C LYS A 186 4.71 -16.29 18.50
N ASP A 187 5.80 -15.63 18.89
CA ASP A 187 6.48 -14.56 18.15
C ASP A 187 7.77 -15.01 17.46
N LYS A 188 8.13 -16.30 17.56
CA LYS A 188 9.37 -16.83 17.00
C LYS A 188 9.08 -17.83 15.91
N PHE A 189 9.85 -17.75 14.84
CA PHE A 189 9.84 -18.73 13.76
C PHE A 189 10.15 -20.14 14.28
N SER A 190 9.61 -21.16 13.61
CA SER A 190 9.87 -22.57 13.90
C SER A 190 11.36 -22.85 13.90
N VAL A 191 11.86 -23.46 14.98
CA VAL A 191 13.28 -23.80 15.13
C VAL A 191 13.73 -24.78 14.05
N PHE A 192 12.87 -25.72 13.66
CA PHE A 192 13.17 -26.68 12.61
C PHE A 192 13.36 -26.00 11.26
N LEU A 193 12.39 -25.18 10.85
CA LEU A 193 12.43 -24.47 9.56
C LEU A 193 13.59 -23.48 9.51
N ARG A 194 13.85 -22.77 10.61
CA ARG A 194 14.98 -21.85 10.70
C ARG A 194 16.31 -22.59 10.53
N ARG A 195 16.52 -23.69 11.25
CA ARG A 195 17.75 -24.48 11.13
C ARG A 195 17.93 -25.08 9.75
N GLU A 196 16.85 -25.59 9.16
CA GLU A 196 16.91 -26.12 7.80
C GLU A 196 17.35 -25.04 6.80
N TRP A 197 16.80 -23.83 6.93
CA TRP A 197 17.21 -22.68 6.13
C TRP A 197 18.67 -22.31 6.35
N GLU A 198 19.10 -22.13 7.61
CA GLU A 198 20.49 -21.82 7.98
C GLU A 198 21.47 -22.84 7.37
N ILE A 199 21.14 -24.13 7.42
CA ILE A 199 21.98 -25.20 6.86
C ILE A 199 21.97 -25.18 5.32
N SER A 200 20.78 -25.07 4.71
CA SER A 200 20.62 -25.21 3.26
C SER A 200 21.06 -23.97 2.49
N LYS A 201 20.84 -22.79 3.08
CA LYS A 201 21.08 -21.48 2.45
C LYS A 201 22.27 -20.74 3.03
N LYS A 202 22.79 -21.13 4.19
CA LYS A 202 23.88 -20.41 4.87
C LYS A 202 23.54 -18.93 5.08
N SER A 203 22.27 -18.65 5.36
CA SER A 203 21.72 -17.31 5.57
C SER A 203 20.64 -17.35 6.65
N ASN A 204 20.09 -16.19 7.01
CA ASN A 204 19.15 -16.03 8.11
C ASN A 204 17.72 -15.83 7.65
N ILE A 205 16.77 -16.14 8.55
CA ILE A 205 15.36 -15.78 8.40
C ILE A 205 15.02 -14.66 9.38
N HIS A 206 14.45 -13.58 8.84
CA HIS A 206 13.86 -12.48 9.59
C HIS A 206 12.34 -12.62 9.56
N PHE A 207 11.73 -12.99 10.69
CA PHE A 207 10.30 -13.29 10.77
C PHE A 207 9.47 -12.11 11.30
N PHE A 208 8.35 -11.82 10.65
CA PHE A 208 7.40 -10.78 11.01
C PHE A 208 5.97 -11.34 11.01
N LYS A 209 5.14 -10.88 11.95
CA LYS A 209 3.73 -11.32 12.06
C LYS A 209 2.76 -10.66 11.09
N ASN A 210 3.10 -9.45 10.66
CA ASN A 210 2.27 -8.64 9.80
C ASN A 210 3.14 -7.71 8.96
N LEU A 211 2.54 -7.21 7.87
CA LEU A 211 3.21 -6.33 6.93
C LEU A 211 3.68 -5.03 7.59
N GLN A 212 2.87 -4.47 8.51
CA GLN A 212 3.23 -3.27 9.25
C GLN A 212 4.56 -3.39 9.99
N SER A 213 4.81 -4.51 10.68
CA SER A 213 6.04 -4.73 11.44
C SER A 213 7.26 -4.84 10.52
N PHE A 214 7.09 -5.48 9.37
CA PHE A 214 8.12 -5.53 8.33
C PHE A 214 8.43 -4.13 7.79
N LEU A 215 7.39 -3.36 7.42
CA LEU A 215 7.55 -2.00 6.92
C LEU A 215 8.20 -1.10 7.98
N PHE A 216 7.80 -1.22 9.25
CA PHE A 216 8.38 -0.43 10.35
C PHE A 216 9.89 -0.66 10.51
N ALA A 217 10.32 -1.92 10.48
CA ALA A 217 11.74 -2.26 10.51
C ALA A 217 12.53 -1.69 9.32
N HIS A 218 11.83 -1.39 8.22
CA HIS A 218 12.37 -0.84 6.98
C HIS A 218 11.97 0.63 6.74
N VAL A 219 11.41 1.33 7.74
CA VAL A 219 10.92 2.71 7.61
C VAL A 219 11.98 3.69 7.13
N LYS A 220 13.26 3.47 7.46
CA LYS A 220 14.35 4.31 6.95
C LYS A 220 14.47 4.25 5.43
N GLU A 221 14.33 3.06 4.84
CA GLU A 221 14.34 2.85 3.38
C GLU A 221 13.09 3.45 2.74
N ILE A 222 11.93 3.31 3.37
CA ILE A 222 10.67 3.91 2.91
C ILE A 222 10.75 5.45 2.90
N LYS A 223 11.31 6.06 3.95
CA LYS A 223 11.50 7.53 4.00
C LYS A 223 12.49 7.99 2.93
N LEU A 224 13.58 7.26 2.73
CA LEU A 224 14.57 7.60 1.69
C LEU A 224 13.94 7.60 0.30
N LEU A 225 13.10 6.60 -0.01
CA LEU A 225 12.35 6.52 -1.27
C LEU A 225 11.39 7.69 -1.49
N GLN A 226 10.64 8.05 -0.46
CA GLN A 226 9.70 9.17 -0.56
C GLN A 226 10.44 10.48 -0.84
N GLU A 227 11.60 10.69 -0.21
CA GLU A 227 12.45 11.84 -0.49
C GLU A 227 13.10 11.77 -1.88
N GLU A 228 13.51 10.59 -2.34
CA GLU A 228 14.03 10.41 -3.70
C GLU A 228 12.96 10.67 -4.78
N GLU A 229 11.72 10.23 -4.56
CA GLU A 229 10.59 10.49 -5.48
C GLU A 229 10.27 11.98 -5.54
N LYS A 230 10.25 12.68 -4.40
CA LYS A 230 10.16 14.16 -4.37
C LYS A 230 11.27 14.79 -5.21
N ASN A 231 12.52 14.42 -4.96
CA ASN A 231 13.67 14.95 -5.68
C ASN A 231 13.61 14.64 -7.19
N ASN A 232 13.06 13.50 -7.59
CA ASN A 232 12.86 13.16 -9.01
C ASN A 232 11.78 14.03 -9.67
N ILE A 233 10.70 14.38 -8.96
CA ILE A 233 9.69 15.30 -9.48
C ILE A 233 10.28 16.71 -9.59
N ILE A 234 11.09 17.16 -8.61
CA ILE A 234 11.82 18.45 -8.67
C ILE A 234 12.75 18.48 -9.89
N ARG A 235 13.58 17.46 -10.10
CA ARG A 235 14.43 17.32 -11.29
C ARG A 235 13.63 17.33 -12.59
N SER A 236 12.43 16.72 -12.58
CA SER A 236 11.54 16.73 -13.75
C SER A 236 11.02 18.13 -14.05
N LEU A 237 10.71 18.94 -13.03
CA LEU A 237 10.34 20.34 -13.18
C LEU A 237 11.52 21.15 -13.73
N ALA A 238 12.71 20.98 -13.15
CA ALA A 238 13.94 21.65 -13.59
C ALA A 238 14.28 21.34 -15.06
N ALA A 239 13.97 20.12 -15.53
CA ALA A 239 14.20 19.67 -16.90
C ALA A 239 12.96 19.81 -17.82
N SER A 240 11.87 20.45 -17.37
CA SER A 240 10.65 20.60 -18.17
C SER A 240 10.91 21.37 -19.46
N ARG A 241 10.27 20.94 -20.56
CA ARG A 241 10.49 21.47 -21.92
C ARG A 241 9.23 22.03 -22.60
N SER A 242 8.10 22.05 -21.89
CA SER A 242 6.85 22.59 -22.42
C SER A 242 5.95 23.07 -21.29
N TYR A 243 5.11 24.07 -21.54
CA TYR A 243 4.15 24.56 -20.56
C TYR A 243 3.19 23.46 -20.09
N SER A 244 2.67 22.65 -21.02
CA SER A 244 1.79 21.52 -20.67
C SER A 244 2.46 20.50 -19.74
N SER A 245 3.74 20.18 -19.95
CA SER A 245 4.48 19.31 -19.02
C SER A 245 4.72 19.98 -17.67
N THR A 246 5.00 21.29 -17.66
CA THR A 246 5.19 22.06 -16.43
C THR A 246 3.93 22.03 -15.56
N HIS A 247 2.75 22.34 -16.11
CA HIS A 247 1.49 22.24 -15.35
C HIS A 247 1.26 20.85 -14.79
N ALA A 248 1.43 19.80 -15.60
CA ALA A 248 1.24 18.42 -15.14
C ALA A 248 2.22 18.02 -14.02
N ILE A 249 3.44 18.57 -14.01
CA ILE A 249 4.42 18.35 -12.94
C ILE A 249 4.04 19.16 -11.69
N VAL A 250 3.64 20.42 -11.84
CA VAL A 250 3.20 21.26 -10.71
C VAL A 250 1.93 20.70 -10.05
N GLU A 251 1.00 20.12 -10.83
CA GLU A 251 -0.17 19.41 -10.29
C GLU A 251 0.24 18.21 -9.40
N LYS A 252 1.33 17.52 -9.74
CA LYS A 252 1.88 16.45 -8.89
C LYS A 252 2.56 17.02 -7.65
N LEU A 253 3.35 18.08 -7.81
CA LEU A 253 4.04 18.76 -6.70
C LEU A 253 3.05 19.33 -5.67
N SER A 254 1.92 19.88 -6.12
CA SER A 254 0.93 20.51 -5.24
C SER A 254 0.21 19.54 -4.30
N LYS A 255 0.21 18.23 -4.64
CA LYS A 255 -0.33 17.13 -3.82
C LYS A 255 0.59 16.77 -2.65
N ILE A 256 1.85 17.21 -2.65
CA ILE A 256 2.82 16.94 -1.58
C ILE A 256 2.64 17.95 -0.45
N VAL A 257 2.54 17.46 0.79
CA VAL A 257 2.15 18.27 1.96
C VAL A 257 3.35 18.99 2.60
N SER A 258 4.53 18.37 2.57
CA SER A 258 5.73 18.82 3.27
C SER A 258 7.00 18.69 2.43
N TRP A 259 7.84 19.72 2.49
CA TRP A 259 9.12 19.85 1.81
C TRP A 259 10.23 20.11 2.83
N SER A 260 11.44 19.63 2.57
CA SER A 260 12.62 20.11 3.31
C SER A 260 12.99 21.53 2.86
N ASP A 261 13.74 22.25 3.67
CA ASP A 261 14.15 23.61 3.30
C ASP A 261 15.05 23.61 2.05
N ASP A 262 15.94 22.62 1.91
CA ASP A 262 16.76 22.43 0.70
C ASP A 262 15.90 22.21 -0.56
N GLN A 263 14.81 21.43 -0.44
CA GLN A 263 13.89 21.20 -1.57
C GLN A 263 13.09 22.45 -1.92
N ILE A 264 12.72 23.27 -0.93
CA ILE A 264 12.03 24.55 -1.16
C ILE A 264 12.96 25.49 -1.91
N ASP A 265 14.22 25.59 -1.50
CA ASP A 265 15.21 26.44 -2.15
C ASP A 265 15.45 26.02 -3.61
N GLU A 266 15.62 24.72 -3.86
CA GLU A 266 15.77 24.16 -5.21
C GLU A 266 14.52 24.43 -6.08
N LEU A 267 13.32 24.22 -5.54
CA LEU A 267 12.08 24.53 -6.26
C LEU A 267 11.96 26.02 -6.62
N CYS A 268 12.42 26.91 -5.73
CA CYS A 268 12.42 28.34 -5.97
C CYS A 268 13.45 28.75 -7.03
N SER A 269 14.65 28.14 -7.02
CA SER A 269 15.69 28.46 -8.01
C SER A 269 15.27 28.07 -9.44
N ILE A 270 14.51 26.97 -9.59
CA ILE A 270 14.04 26.47 -10.90
C ILE A 270 13.27 27.51 -11.72
N VAL A 271 12.50 28.39 -11.09
CA VAL A 271 11.71 29.42 -11.82
C VAL A 271 12.64 30.42 -12.54
N TRP A 272 13.89 30.57 -12.09
CA TRP A 272 14.91 31.43 -12.70
C TRP A 272 15.85 30.63 -13.62
N GLU A 273 16.07 29.35 -13.31
CA GLU A 273 16.95 28.46 -14.08
C GLU A 273 16.27 27.84 -15.31
N ASN A 274 14.94 27.67 -15.27
CA ASN A 274 14.15 27.11 -16.36
C ASN A 274 13.14 28.14 -16.88
N SER A 275 13.35 28.62 -18.11
CA SER A 275 12.47 29.61 -18.74
C SER A 275 11.03 29.13 -18.88
N GLN A 276 10.78 27.83 -19.11
CA GLN A 276 9.41 27.31 -19.21
C GLN A 276 8.64 27.46 -17.90
N VAL A 277 9.31 27.47 -16.75
CA VAL A 277 8.69 27.69 -15.44
C VAL A 277 8.58 29.19 -15.16
N GLY A 278 9.61 29.95 -15.50
CA GLY A 278 9.64 31.42 -15.34
C GLY A 278 8.58 32.16 -16.14
N ASP A 279 8.35 31.73 -17.39
CA ASP A 279 7.44 32.36 -18.36
C ASP A 279 5.97 32.23 -17.97
N ILE A 280 5.58 31.10 -17.36
CA ILE A 280 4.19 30.80 -16.95
C ILE A 280 3.99 30.97 -15.43
N PHE A 281 4.89 31.71 -14.78
CA PHE A 281 4.86 31.84 -13.33
C PHE A 281 3.54 32.42 -12.80
N GLU A 282 2.93 33.32 -13.58
CA GLU A 282 1.68 34.01 -13.26
C GLU A 282 0.43 33.15 -13.50
N ASP A 283 0.57 31.97 -14.12
CA ASP A 283 -0.55 31.05 -14.30
C ASP A 283 -1.09 30.61 -12.94
N ASP A 284 -2.42 30.58 -12.81
CA ASP A 284 -3.15 30.39 -11.55
C ASP A 284 -2.65 29.22 -10.70
N ASP A 285 -2.39 28.06 -11.32
CA ASP A 285 -1.94 26.86 -10.62
C ASP A 285 -0.47 26.94 -10.19
N ILE A 286 0.38 27.59 -11.00
CA ILE A 286 1.80 27.78 -10.75
C ILE A 286 2.01 28.78 -9.61
N ILE A 287 1.41 29.97 -9.71
CA ILE A 287 1.54 30.99 -8.67
C ILE A 287 0.92 30.53 -7.34
N ALA A 288 -0.21 29.81 -7.38
CA ALA A 288 -0.82 29.24 -6.17
C ALA A 288 0.08 28.18 -5.51
N PHE A 289 0.75 27.34 -6.31
CA PHE A 289 1.73 26.38 -5.81
C PHE A 289 2.89 27.08 -5.10
N TYR A 290 3.54 28.04 -5.75
CA TYR A 290 4.69 28.76 -5.17
C TYR A 290 4.31 29.59 -3.95
N ARG A 291 3.14 30.24 -3.95
CA ARG A 291 2.61 30.97 -2.79
C ARG A 291 2.42 30.04 -1.58
N LYS A 292 1.85 28.85 -1.79
CA LYS A 292 1.71 27.84 -0.74
C LYS A 292 3.08 27.31 -0.28
N LEU A 293 4.02 27.12 -1.20
CA LEU A 293 5.37 26.62 -0.91
C LEU A 293 6.13 27.56 0.03
N VAL A 294 6.25 28.85 -0.33
CA VAL A 294 7.03 29.84 0.43
C VAL A 294 6.36 30.29 1.74
N SER A 295 5.04 30.12 1.86
CA SER A 295 4.30 30.41 3.10
C SER A 295 4.70 29.50 4.27
N LYS A 296 5.21 28.30 3.96
CA LYS A 296 5.61 27.29 4.94
C LYS A 296 7.09 27.34 5.28
N CYS A 297 7.88 28.15 4.58
CA CYS A 297 9.32 28.19 4.76
C CYS A 297 9.71 29.17 5.87
N THR A 298 10.53 28.71 6.80
CA THR A 298 11.08 29.52 7.91
C THR A 298 12.46 30.10 7.59
N ILE A 299 13.11 29.63 6.52
CA ILE A 299 14.44 30.06 6.10
C ILE A 299 14.34 31.20 5.08
N LYS A 300 15.36 32.05 5.05
CA LYS A 300 15.52 33.11 4.04
C LYS A 300 16.72 32.77 3.17
N THR A 301 16.47 32.53 1.89
CA THR A 301 17.48 32.38 0.85
C THR A 301 17.17 33.36 -0.28
N GLU A 302 18.18 33.66 -1.11
CA GLU A 302 18.02 34.58 -2.24
C GLU A 302 16.92 34.11 -3.21
N SER A 303 16.87 32.80 -3.50
CA SER A 303 15.86 32.19 -4.36
C SER A 303 14.45 32.36 -3.80
N ILE A 304 14.25 32.15 -2.49
CA ILE A 304 12.94 32.26 -1.85
C ILE A 304 12.46 33.71 -1.81
N ASP A 305 13.36 34.65 -1.48
CA ASP A 305 13.01 36.07 -1.43
C ASP A 305 12.71 36.62 -2.85
N ALA A 306 13.41 36.13 -3.88
CA ALA A 306 13.09 36.44 -5.28
C ALA A 306 11.70 35.94 -5.69
N VAL A 307 11.32 34.72 -5.30
CA VAL A 307 9.95 34.20 -5.51
C VAL A 307 8.91 35.04 -4.78
N ARG A 308 9.15 35.41 -3.52
CA ARG A 308 8.23 36.27 -2.76
C ARG A 308 8.01 37.61 -3.46
N GLY A 309 9.08 38.26 -3.92
CA GLY A 309 8.99 39.50 -4.67
C GLY A 309 8.20 39.34 -5.99
N LYS A 310 8.41 38.22 -6.71
CA LYS A 310 7.66 37.94 -7.96
C LYS A 310 6.17 37.71 -7.70
N ILE A 311 5.80 37.08 -6.58
CA ILE A 311 4.39 36.89 -6.17
C ILE A 311 3.74 38.22 -5.78
N GLU A 312 4.48 39.11 -5.11
CA GLU A 312 3.99 40.45 -4.75
C GLU A 312 3.76 41.31 -6.00
N ALA A 313 4.69 41.32 -6.94
CA ALA A 313 4.56 42.06 -8.20
C ALA A 313 3.33 41.62 -9.02
N ALA A 314 3.10 40.31 -9.14
CA ALA A 314 1.93 39.78 -9.86
C ALA A 314 0.59 40.16 -9.20
N ARG A 315 0.57 40.44 -7.89
CA ARG A 315 -0.63 40.88 -7.18
C ARG A 315 -0.95 42.35 -7.45
N ASP A 316 0.08 43.18 -7.61
CA ASP A 316 -0.09 44.61 -7.88
C ASP A 316 -0.63 44.85 -9.30
N ASP A 317 -0.28 44.00 -10.28
CA ASP A 317 -0.79 44.10 -11.66
C ASP A 317 -2.29 43.77 -11.78
N ASP A 318 -2.80 42.80 -10.98
CA ASP A 318 -4.24 42.47 -10.92
C ASP A 318 -5.08 43.60 -10.30
N GLU A 319 -4.54 44.37 -9.35
CA GLU A 319 -5.24 45.51 -8.75
C GLU A 319 -5.27 46.75 -9.67
N ILE A 320 -4.33 46.85 -10.63
CA ILE A 320 -4.27 47.94 -11.61
C ILE A 320 -5.24 47.71 -12.78
N ASP A 321 -5.47 46.46 -13.21
CA ASP A 321 -6.39 46.13 -14.32
C ASP A 321 -7.89 46.14 -13.91
N LEU A 322 -8.17 46.30 -12.61
CA LEU A 322 -9.51 46.43 -12.03
C LEU A 322 -9.89 47.88 -11.63
N SER A 323 -9.00 48.86 -11.84
CA SER A 323 -9.19 50.28 -11.48
C SER A 323 -9.43 51.18 -12.69
#